data_AF-A0A090N114-F1
#
_entry.id   AF-A0A090N114-F1
#
_cell.length_a   1.000
_cell.length_b   1.000
_cell.length_c   1.000
_cell.angle_alpha   90.00
_cell.angle_beta   90.00
_cell.angle_gamma   90.00
#
_symmetry.space_group_name_H-M   'P 1'
#
loop_
_entity.id
_entity.type
_entity.pdbx_description
1 polymer ?
#
loop_
_entity_poly.entity_id
_entity_poly.type
_entity_poly.pdbx_seq_one_letter_code
_entity_poly.pdbx_strand_id
1 'polypeptide(L)'
;MNIFNNFQVNPKYVNQLSNIIKMAVNPEFLKTGYNDTYKPHIIIYLTTTSLPDSDVIYQSKIVKKSDKFRIITIAYQPTNNIIALENMSNCFFKALTENDLSALSSAIVSQIITASSTDIEYQC
;
A
#
# COMPACT_ATOMS: atom_id res chain seq x y z
N MET A 1 14.23 4.82 -13.69
CA MET A 1 13.45 4.44 -12.49
C MET A 1 12.91 5.73 -11.88
N ASN A 2 11.64 6.06 -12.13
CA ASN A 2 11.05 7.32 -11.66
C ASN A 2 10.46 7.09 -10.28
N ILE A 3 11.17 7.58 -9.26
CA ILE A 3 10.67 7.64 -7.89
C ILE A 3 9.91 8.97 -7.76
N PHE A 4 8.59 8.91 -7.59
CA PHE A 4 7.79 10.09 -7.28
C PHE A 4 7.93 10.41 -5.78
N ASN A 5 8.76 11.39 -5.45
CA ASN A 5 8.83 11.98 -4.12
C ASN A 5 7.98 13.25 -4.08
N ASN A 6 6.88 13.24 -3.34
CA ASN A 6 6.14 14.45 -2.97
C ASN A 6 5.64 14.33 -1.52
N PHE A 7 6.59 14.45 -0.58
CA PHE A 7 6.27 14.62 0.84
C PHE A 7 6.25 16.12 1.18
N GLN A 8 5.14 16.78 0.84
CA GLN A 8 4.70 17.99 1.54
C GLN A 8 3.19 17.90 1.74
N VAL A 9 2.75 17.79 2.99
CA VAL A 9 1.33 17.72 3.35
C VAL A 9 0.74 19.12 3.18
N ASN A 10 0.16 19.37 2.02
CA ASN A 10 -0.65 20.56 1.75
C ASN A 10 -2.14 20.18 1.94
N PRO A 11 -2.91 20.92 2.77
CA PRO A 11 -4.30 20.60 3.10
C PRO A 11 -5.28 20.65 1.91
N LYS A 12 -4.83 21.08 0.73
CA LYS A 12 -5.58 20.98 -0.54
C LYS A 12 -5.61 19.55 -1.13
N TYR A 13 -4.94 18.58 -0.52
CA TYR A 13 -4.71 17.24 -1.08
C TYR A 13 -5.37 16.09 -0.33
N VAL A 14 -6.41 16.34 0.47
CA VAL A 14 -7.22 15.28 1.10
C VAL A 14 -7.70 14.23 0.07
N ASN A 15 -7.85 14.62 -1.21
CA ASN A 15 -8.23 13.72 -2.31
C ASN A 15 -7.07 13.03 -3.06
N GLN A 16 -5.79 13.24 -2.71
CA GLN A 16 -4.69 12.65 -3.48
C GLN A 16 -4.54 11.15 -3.26
N LEU A 17 -4.67 10.68 -2.01
CA LEU A 17 -4.49 9.26 -1.71
C LEU A 17 -5.55 8.40 -2.40
N SER A 18 -6.81 8.83 -2.38
CA SER A 18 -7.90 8.12 -3.05
C SER A 18 -7.65 8.00 -4.55
N ASN A 19 -7.23 9.10 -5.20
CA ASN A 19 -6.88 9.10 -6.61
C ASN A 19 -5.72 8.15 -6.92
N ILE A 20 -4.69 8.10 -6.08
CA ILE A 20 -3.56 7.18 -6.24
C ILE A 20 -4.02 5.72 -6.11
N ILE A 21 -4.82 5.40 -5.08
CA ILE A 21 -5.35 4.04 -4.89
C ILE A 21 -6.24 3.63 -6.08
N LYS A 22 -7.07 4.54 -6.59
CA LYS A 22 -7.93 4.30 -7.76
C LYS A 22 -7.12 3.96 -9.02
N MET A 23 -5.90 4.51 -9.16
CA MET A 23 -5.04 4.22 -10.32
C MET A 23 -4.64 2.74 -10.42
N ALA A 24 -4.57 2.01 -9.30
CA ALA A 24 -4.18 0.60 -9.28
C ALA A 24 -5.13 -0.32 -10.08
N VAL A 25 -6.36 0.12 -10.32
CA VAL A 25 -7.34 -0.61 -11.16
C VAL A 25 -7.73 0.17 -12.42
N ASN A 26 -7.05 1.28 -12.71
CA ASN A 26 -7.32 2.08 -13.89
C ASN A 26 -6.76 1.37 -15.14
N PRO A 27 -7.60 1.04 -16.15
CA PRO A 27 -7.15 0.30 -17.32
C PRO A 27 -6.05 1.01 -18.13
N GLU A 28 -6.14 2.33 -18.26
CA GLU A 28 -5.14 3.13 -19.00
C GLU A 28 -3.81 3.14 -18.26
N PHE A 29 -3.82 3.22 -16.93
CA PHE A 29 -2.60 3.10 -16.13
C PHE A 29 -1.95 1.72 -16.29
N LEU A 30 -2.74 0.64 -16.19
CA LEU A 30 -2.20 -0.72 -16.29
C LEU A 30 -1.55 -0.99 -17.66
N LYS A 31 -2.06 -0.40 -18.75
CA LYS A 31 -1.45 -0.51 -20.08
C LYS A 31 -0.03 0.10 -20.17
N THR A 32 0.40 0.93 -19.21
CA THR A 32 1.70 1.62 -19.26
C THR A 32 2.89 0.81 -18.72
N GLY A 33 2.66 -0.42 -18.24
CA GLY A 33 3.75 -1.28 -17.76
C GLY A 33 3.37 -2.32 -16.72
N TYR A 34 2.09 -2.48 -16.39
CA TYR A 34 1.63 -3.60 -15.58
C TYR A 34 1.67 -4.88 -16.42
N ASN A 35 2.26 -5.94 -15.84
CA ASN A 35 2.28 -7.27 -16.41
C ASN A 35 1.65 -8.23 -15.40
N ASP A 36 0.47 -8.77 -15.71
CA ASP A 36 -0.29 -9.65 -14.82
C ASP A 36 0.41 -10.98 -14.51
N THR A 37 1.35 -11.40 -15.35
CA THR A 37 2.18 -12.60 -15.17
C THR A 37 3.30 -12.45 -14.16
N TYR A 38 3.64 -11.22 -13.73
CA TYR A 38 4.69 -11.01 -12.71
C TYR A 38 4.07 -10.89 -11.33
N LYS A 39 4.52 -11.72 -10.39
CA LYS A 39 4.04 -11.71 -9.01
C LYS A 39 5.16 -11.39 -8.03
N PRO A 40 4.85 -10.78 -6.86
CA PRO A 40 3.55 -10.26 -6.44
C PRO A 40 3.29 -8.81 -6.88
N HIS A 41 2.02 -8.42 -6.96
CA HIS A 41 1.60 -7.04 -7.19
C HIS A 41 1.21 -6.36 -5.88
N ILE A 42 1.98 -5.35 -5.48
CA ILE A 42 1.84 -4.73 -4.16
C ILE A 42 1.73 -3.22 -4.25
N ILE A 43 0.95 -2.65 -3.33
CA ILE A 43 0.96 -1.23 -2.99
C ILE A 43 1.46 -1.14 -1.56
N ILE A 44 2.65 -0.58 -1.36
CA ILE A 44 3.19 -0.33 -0.03
C ILE A 44 2.84 1.10 0.38
N TYR A 45 2.12 1.23 1.50
CA TYR A 45 1.75 2.51 2.09
C TYR A 45 2.40 2.68 3.46
N LEU A 46 3.45 3.48 3.54
CA LEU A 46 4.15 3.82 4.78
C LEU A 46 3.67 5.19 5.27
N THR A 47 3.22 5.28 6.51
CA THR A 47 2.74 6.55 7.07
C THR A 47 2.97 6.64 8.57
N THR A 48 3.06 7.86 9.08
CA THR A 48 3.02 8.15 10.52
C THR A 48 1.63 8.58 10.97
N THR A 49 1.07 9.59 10.31
CA THR A 49 -0.12 10.31 10.78
C THR A 49 -1.30 10.31 9.80
N SER A 50 -1.19 9.63 8.65
CA SER A 50 -2.26 9.68 7.65
C SER A 50 -3.56 9.09 8.18
N LEU A 51 -4.67 9.76 7.88
CA LEU A 51 -6.03 9.37 8.22
C LEU A 51 -6.81 9.14 6.92
N PRO A 52 -6.79 7.91 6.37
CA PRO A 52 -7.62 7.55 5.21
C PRO A 52 -9.09 7.89 5.47
N ASP A 53 -9.68 8.68 4.58
CA ASP A 53 -11.09 8.99 4.63
C ASP A 53 -11.96 7.86 4.03
N SER A 54 -13.27 8.09 3.99
CA SER A 54 -14.22 7.13 3.46
C SER A 54 -14.01 6.83 1.97
N ASP A 55 -13.52 7.77 1.17
CA ASP A 55 -13.26 7.56 -0.26
C ASP A 55 -12.01 6.70 -0.45
N VAL A 56 -10.93 6.96 0.29
CA VAL A 56 -9.74 6.08 0.29
C VAL A 56 -10.11 4.65 0.70
N ILE A 57 -10.94 4.50 1.74
CA ILE A 57 -11.42 3.19 2.19
C ILE A 57 -12.30 2.53 1.11
N TYR A 58 -13.10 3.31 0.39
CA TYR A 58 -13.93 2.79 -0.70
C TYR A 58 -13.09 2.34 -1.90
N GLN A 59 -12.15 3.16 -2.38
CA GLN A 59 -11.27 2.80 -3.49
C GLN A 59 -10.38 1.60 -3.14
N SER A 60 -9.86 1.55 -1.91
CA SER A 60 -9.05 0.41 -1.47
C SER A 60 -9.85 -0.89 -1.45
N LYS A 61 -11.14 -0.87 -1.09
CA LYS A 61 -12.02 -2.04 -1.23
C LYS A 61 -12.17 -2.49 -2.67
N ILE A 62 -12.23 -1.57 -3.65
CA ILE A 62 -12.27 -1.92 -5.08
C ILE A 62 -10.97 -2.60 -5.48
N VAL A 63 -9.82 -2.02 -5.12
CA VAL A 63 -8.50 -2.61 -5.41
C VAL A 63 -8.39 -4.00 -4.80
N LYS A 64 -8.73 -4.17 -3.53
CA LYS A 64 -8.71 -5.46 -2.83
C LYS A 64 -9.56 -6.52 -3.51
N LYS A 65 -10.76 -6.15 -3.97
CA LYS A 65 -11.69 -7.05 -4.69
C LYS A 65 -11.26 -7.39 -6.11
N SER A 66 -10.40 -6.58 -6.71
CA SER A 66 -9.88 -6.86 -8.05
C SER A 66 -8.90 -8.03 -8.07
N ASP A 67 -8.35 -8.40 -6.91
CA ASP A 67 -7.26 -9.36 -6.72
C ASP A 67 -5.99 -9.06 -7.56
N LYS A 68 -5.89 -7.86 -8.15
CA LYS A 68 -4.73 -7.43 -8.93
C LYS A 68 -3.60 -6.89 -8.07
N PHE A 69 -3.90 -6.28 -6.92
CA PHE A 69 -2.90 -5.70 -6.02
C PHE A 69 -3.25 -6.01 -4.57
N ARG A 70 -2.23 -6.27 -3.76
CA ARG A 70 -2.33 -6.32 -2.30
C ARG A 70 -1.83 -5.01 -1.69
N ILE A 71 -2.63 -4.41 -0.82
CA ILE A 71 -2.29 -3.18 -0.10
C ILE A 71 -1.63 -3.56 1.23
N ILE A 72 -0.35 -3.23 1.38
CA ILE A 72 0.42 -3.39 2.61
C ILE A 72 0.58 -2.02 3.24
N THR A 73 0.00 -1.81 4.42
CA THR A 73 0.16 -0.57 5.17
C THR A 73 1.10 -0.77 6.35
N ILE A 74 2.08 0.11 6.46
CA ILE A 74 3.00 0.19 7.60
C ILE A 74 2.72 1.52 8.29
N ALA A 75 2.24 1.44 9.54
CA ALA A 75 2.02 2.59 10.39
C ALA A 75 3.21 2.77 11.33
N TYR A 76 4.04 3.77 11.07
CA TYR A 76 5.20 4.11 11.90
C TYR A 76 4.80 5.10 13.00
N GLN A 77 4.92 4.69 14.26
CA GLN A 77 4.51 5.46 15.43
C GLN A 77 3.07 6.02 15.32
N PRO A 78 2.07 5.16 15.03
CA PRO A 78 0.70 5.61 14.85
C PRO A 78 0.11 6.14 16.17
N THR A 79 -0.72 7.18 16.06
CA THR A 79 -1.39 7.79 17.21
C THR A 79 -2.85 7.34 17.31
N ASN A 80 -3.71 7.83 16.43
CA ASN A 80 -5.17 7.60 16.47
C ASN A 80 -5.77 7.16 15.13
N ASN A 81 -4.93 6.83 14.15
CA ASN A 81 -5.31 6.55 12.76
C ASN A 81 -5.42 5.05 12.41
N ILE A 82 -5.31 4.16 13.40
CA ILE A 82 -5.16 2.71 13.19
C ILE A 82 -6.35 2.09 12.43
N ILE A 83 -7.58 2.37 12.85
CA ILE A 83 -8.78 1.71 12.28
C ILE A 83 -8.94 2.02 10.78
N ALA A 84 -8.71 3.27 10.39
CA ALA A 84 -8.81 3.68 8.98
C ALA A 84 -7.73 3.00 8.12
N LEU A 85 -6.50 2.90 8.65
CA LEU A 85 -5.38 2.23 8.01
C LEU A 85 -5.61 0.71 7.89
N GLU A 86 -6.15 0.06 8.92
CA GLU A 86 -6.53 -1.36 8.87
C GLU A 86 -7.59 -1.59 7.79
N ASN A 87 -8.64 -0.76 7.76
CA ASN A 87 -9.74 -0.90 6.80
C ASN A 87 -9.32 -0.76 5.33
N MET A 88 -8.32 0.08 5.04
CA MET A 88 -7.80 0.21 3.67
C MET A 88 -6.87 -0.94 3.25
N SER A 89 -6.37 -1.74 4.19
CA SER A 89 -5.27 -2.67 3.93
C SER A 89 -5.71 -4.09 3.64
N ASN A 90 -4.87 -4.86 2.95
CA ASN A 90 -4.83 -6.32 3.05
C ASN A 90 -3.98 -6.73 4.25
N CYS A 91 -2.77 -6.18 4.35
CA CYS A 91 -1.85 -6.40 5.44
C CYS A 91 -1.59 -5.10 6.19
N PHE A 92 -1.70 -5.11 7.51
CA PHE A 92 -1.45 -3.93 8.33
C PHE A 92 -0.39 -4.25 9.39
N PHE A 93 0.64 -3.42 9.44
CA PHE A 93 1.74 -3.54 10.38
C PHE A 93 1.95 -2.24 11.14
N LYS A 94 2.36 -2.34 12.40
CA LYS A 94 2.79 -1.20 13.21
C LYS A 94 4.29 -1.32 13.47
N ALA A 95 4.99 -0.21 13.31
CA ALA A 95 6.39 -0.06 13.73
C ALA A 95 6.44 1.05 14.77
N LEU A 96 6.90 0.79 15.99
CA LEU A 96 6.97 1.81 17.06
C LEU A 96 8.37 2.45 17.16
N THR A 97 9.37 1.73 16.66
CA THR A 97 10.77 2.15 16.64
C THR A 97 11.39 1.94 15.26
N GLU A 98 12.53 2.57 15.00
CA GLU A 98 13.30 2.35 13.76
C GLU A 98 13.73 0.89 13.61
N ASN A 99 14.04 0.21 14.73
CA ASN A 99 14.36 -1.21 14.73
C ASN A 99 13.18 -2.06 14.28
N ASP A 100 11.96 -1.75 14.74
CA ASP A 100 10.74 -2.44 14.29
C ASP A 100 10.52 -2.23 12.79
N LEU A 101 10.73 -1.00 12.31
CA LEU A 101 10.58 -0.68 10.89
C LEU A 101 11.59 -1.44 10.03
N SER A 102 12.85 -1.51 10.48
CA SER A 102 13.92 -2.26 9.82
C SER A 102 13.64 -3.77 9.79
N ALA A 103 13.19 -4.33 10.92
CA ALA A 103 12.80 -5.73 11.02
C ALA A 103 11.60 -6.06 10.11
N LEU A 104 10.56 -5.20 10.11
CA LEU A 104 9.40 -5.35 9.23
C LEU A 104 9.79 -5.23 7.76
N SER A 105 10.66 -4.29 7.39
CA SER A 105 11.16 -4.16 6.02
C SER A 105 11.84 -5.44 5.56
N SER A 106 12.71 -6.01 6.41
CA SER A 106 13.40 -7.27 6.12
C SER A 106 12.42 -8.45 5.95
N ALA A 107 11.42 -8.53 6.83
CA ALA A 107 10.39 -9.57 6.78
C ALA A 107 9.52 -9.46 5.51
N ILE A 108 9.07 -8.25 5.17
CA ILE A 108 8.27 -7.97 3.97
C ILE A 108 9.06 -8.32 2.71
N VAL A 109 10.33 -7.93 2.62
CA VAL A 109 11.20 -8.28 1.49
C VAL A 109 11.35 -9.79 1.36
N SER A 110 11.60 -10.50 2.45
CA SER A 110 11.68 -11.96 2.42
C SER A 110 10.39 -12.60 1.90
N GLN A 111 9.22 -12.10 2.30
CA GLN A 111 7.93 -12.60 1.81
C GLN A 111 7.69 -12.26 0.34
N ILE A 112 8.08 -11.07 -0.13
CA ILE A 112 8.02 -10.70 -1.55
C ILE A 112 8.90 -11.62 -2.39
N ILE A 113 10.13 -11.91 -1.95
CA ILE A 113 11.04 -12.83 -2.65
C ILE A 113 10.41 -14.21 -2.76
N THR A 114 9.89 -14.75 -1.66
CA THR A 114 9.19 -16.03 -1.67
C THR A 114 8.02 -16.01 -2.64
N ALA A 115 7.13 -15.03 -2.54
CA ALA A 115 5.94 -14.90 -3.38
C ALA A 115 6.32 -14.81 -4.87
N SER A 116 7.37 -14.08 -5.20
CA SER A 116 7.88 -13.97 -6.56
C SER A 116 8.46 -15.30 -7.07
N SER A 117 9.22 -16.01 -6.24
CA SER A 117 9.82 -17.30 -6.61
C SER A 117 8.80 -18.43 -6.78
N THR A 118 7.63 -18.31 -6.16
CA THR A 118 6.54 -19.30 -6.24
C THR A 118 5.39 -18.85 -7.12
N ASP A 119 5.51 -17.70 -7.80
CA ASP A 119 4.50 -17.12 -8.68
C ASP A 119 3.12 -16.92 -8.01
N ILE A 120 3.14 -16.47 -6.75
CA ILE A 120 1.91 -16.17 -5.98
C ILE A 120 1.85 -14.70 -5.58
N GLU A 121 0.65 -14.22 -5.30
CA GLU A 121 0.49 -12.90 -4.68
C GLU A 121 0.98 -12.90 -3.23
N TYR A 122 1.39 -11.72 -2.75
CA TYR A 122 1.81 -11.52 -1.35
C TYR A 122 0.71 -11.98 -0.39
N GLN A 123 1.11 -12.75 0.63
CA GLN A 123 0.23 -13.19 1.71
C GLN A 123 0.65 -12.53 3.01
N CYS A 124 -0.31 -11.92 3.70
CA CYS A 124 -0.23 -11.72 5.14
C CYS A 124 -0.66 -13.04 5.82
#